data_AF-K1LA26-F1
#
_entry.id   AF-K1LA26-F1
#
_cell.length_a   1.000
_cell.length_b   1.000
_cell.length_c   1.000
_cell.angle_alpha   90.00
_cell.angle_beta   90.00
_cell.angle_gamma   90.00
#
_symmetry.space_group_name_H-M   'P 1'
#
loop_
_entity.id
_entity.type
_entity.pdbx_description
1 polymer ?
#
loop_
_entity_poly.entity_id
_entity_poly.type
_entity_poly.pdbx_seq_one_letter_code
_entity_poly.pdbx_strand_id
1 'polypeptide(L)'
;MKKLRFDGPMEALGFVLLFFNFFVLKEIWYNAFSTEMAAFAIGLGQVNYFIRYEKNKLFPLSLAGAFVSPFLLPLGLMLMVLPADKLAIREDKKPHSVLAILVVGVLGTGLLLMGGMTERLAGNWQQVFSFIVSLSALAAFLYWIGRSSPIEWVQSWKLIGKKLQSERILLFFGGLLVVSFLLWLLSGSNSNVSLRLLGQNFLASLLRFPLDFLGGHLMFFGLIVPMSLIFMHRLLKEMALLGIGFTLAMCFLLLFALHPDSSTLVPFLPLLFLALMKAIRRYRVLWKDVWKVGVLNLLLSMFWVCLNVPGMEEAFQTGETGGFSAQRYWMHFGHAQDLGVMVVVLAIFIGLLFLLEKGRRRYVRS
;
A
#
# COMPACT_ATOMS: atom_id res chain seq x y z
N MET A 1 -2.56 -18.95 15.91
CA MET A 1 -1.16 -18.56 15.61
C MET A 1 -0.38 -18.44 16.91
N LYS A 2 0.83 -19.02 17.01
CA LYS A 2 1.74 -18.72 18.13
C LYS A 2 2.16 -17.24 18.04
N LYS A 3 2.26 -16.53 19.17
CA LYS A 3 2.80 -15.15 19.22
C LYS A 3 4.09 -15.07 18.40
N LEU A 4 4.22 -14.05 17.55
CA LEU A 4 5.45 -13.80 16.81
C LEU A 4 6.53 -13.42 17.83
N ARG A 5 7.43 -14.37 18.13
CA ARG A 5 8.66 -14.09 18.87
C ARG A 5 9.75 -13.86 17.86
N PHE A 6 10.26 -12.64 17.85
CA PHE A 6 11.41 -12.23 17.05
C PHE A 6 12.64 -12.15 17.96
N ASP A 7 13.81 -12.31 17.37
CA ASP A 7 15.09 -12.04 18.01
C ASP A 7 15.37 -10.53 17.99
N GLY A 8 16.22 -10.04 18.90
CA GLY A 8 16.52 -8.60 19.03
C GLY A 8 16.83 -7.87 17.72
N PRO A 9 17.67 -8.41 16.81
CA PRO A 9 17.93 -7.78 15.51
C PRO A 9 16.68 -7.63 14.64
N MET A 10 15.78 -8.62 14.65
CA MET A 10 14.57 -8.60 13.85
C MET A 10 13.53 -7.64 14.44
N GLU A 11 13.44 -7.54 15.76
CA GLU A 11 12.62 -6.52 16.43
C GLU A 11 13.11 -5.11 16.10
N ALA A 12 14.41 -4.87 16.19
CA ALA A 12 15.02 -3.59 15.82
C ALA A 12 14.84 -3.26 14.34
N LEU A 13 14.96 -4.23 13.44
CA LEU A 13 14.64 -4.06 12.02
C LEU A 13 13.18 -3.66 11.81
N GLY A 14 12.26 -4.32 12.50
CA GLY A 14 10.84 -4.00 12.45
C GLY A 14 10.55 -2.57 12.89
N PHE A 15 11.15 -2.17 14.01
CA PHE A 15 11.06 -0.80 14.52
C PHE A 15 11.58 0.22 13.49
N VAL A 16 12.78 0.00 12.96
CA VAL A 16 13.39 0.88 11.94
C VAL A 16 12.51 1.03 10.70
N LEU A 17 12.00 -0.06 10.14
CA LEU A 17 11.19 0.00 8.93
C LEU A 17 9.87 0.75 9.13
N LEU A 18 9.29 0.59 10.32
CA LEU A 18 7.97 1.14 10.63
C LEU A 18 8.03 2.61 11.05
N PHE A 19 9.07 3.03 11.77
CA PHE A 19 9.15 4.37 12.38
C PHE A 19 10.20 5.30 11.75
N PHE A 20 11.22 4.81 11.05
CA PHE A 20 12.26 5.68 10.45
C PHE A 20 11.94 6.05 9.00
N ASN A 21 10.75 6.58 8.75
CA ASN A 21 10.29 7.03 7.44
C ASN A 21 9.75 8.47 7.52
N PHE A 22 9.53 9.10 6.36
CA PHE A 22 9.07 10.50 6.29
C PHE A 22 7.71 10.68 6.99
N PHE A 23 6.77 9.74 6.77
CA PHE A 23 5.46 9.77 7.39
C PHE A 23 5.54 9.97 8.92
N VAL A 24 6.26 9.08 9.62
CA VAL A 24 6.34 9.13 11.09
C VAL A 24 7.23 10.26 11.60
N LEU A 25 8.39 10.49 10.95
CA LEU A 25 9.39 11.42 11.46
C LEU A 25 9.09 12.88 11.13
N LYS A 26 8.26 13.15 10.12
CA LYS A 26 7.98 14.51 9.63
C LYS A 26 6.52 14.79 9.39
N GLU A 27 5.84 14.00 8.55
CA GLU A 27 4.48 14.34 8.08
C GLU A 27 3.51 14.54 9.25
N ILE A 28 3.51 13.62 10.22
CA ILE A 28 2.60 13.68 11.37
C ILE A 28 2.79 14.96 12.21
N TRP A 29 4.02 15.50 12.24
CA TRP A 29 4.34 16.71 13.00
C TRP A 29 4.08 17.98 12.20
N TYR A 30 4.31 17.91 10.89
CA TYR A 30 4.09 19.02 9.98
C TYR A 30 2.60 19.25 9.69
N ASN A 31 1.85 18.17 9.58
CA ASN A 31 0.42 18.14 9.33
C ASN A 31 -0.33 17.53 10.53
N ALA A 32 -0.23 18.20 11.69
CA ALA A 32 -0.70 17.70 12.98
C ALA A 32 -2.22 17.45 13.06
N PHE A 33 -3.00 18.05 12.16
CA PHE A 33 -4.46 17.85 12.10
C PHE A 33 -4.88 16.72 11.14
N SER A 34 -3.93 16.07 10.47
CA SER A 34 -4.21 14.89 9.66
C SER A 34 -4.68 13.73 10.52
N THR A 35 -5.67 12.99 10.03
CA THR A 35 -6.17 11.76 10.68
C THR A 35 -5.24 10.57 10.47
N GLU A 36 -4.17 10.71 9.69
CA GLU A 36 -3.28 9.61 9.32
C GLU A 36 -2.59 8.94 10.49
N MET A 37 -2.09 9.69 11.48
CA MET A 37 -1.45 9.08 12.66
C MET A 37 -2.45 8.24 13.46
N ALA A 38 -3.67 8.74 13.64
CA ALA A 38 -4.74 7.98 14.27
C ALA A 38 -5.07 6.73 13.43
N ALA A 39 -5.11 6.86 12.11
CA ALA A 39 -5.38 5.72 11.23
C ALA A 39 -4.29 4.65 11.31
N PHE A 40 -3.04 5.08 11.36
CA PHE A 40 -1.88 4.20 11.55
C PHE A 40 -1.95 3.46 12.89
N ALA A 41 -2.21 4.18 13.99
CA ALA A 41 -2.32 3.61 15.33
C ALA A 41 -3.49 2.61 15.46
N ILE A 42 -4.66 2.96 14.90
CA ILE A 42 -5.82 2.06 14.86
C ILE A 42 -5.50 0.82 14.01
N GLY A 43 -4.87 1.00 12.85
CA GLY A 43 -4.42 -0.11 12.01
C GLY A 43 -3.46 -1.06 12.73
N LEU A 44 -2.51 -0.54 13.52
CA LEU A 44 -1.65 -1.35 14.39
C LEU A 44 -2.46 -2.14 15.43
N GLY A 45 -3.44 -1.49 16.05
CA GLY A 45 -4.37 -2.15 16.97
C GLY A 45 -5.18 -3.25 16.31
N GLN A 46 -5.69 -3.02 15.09
CA GLN A 46 -6.46 -4.01 14.32
C GLN A 46 -5.60 -5.24 14.01
N VAL A 47 -4.37 -5.02 13.53
CA VAL A 47 -3.41 -6.11 13.27
C VAL A 47 -3.07 -6.88 14.54
N ASN A 48 -2.85 -6.19 15.66
CA ASN A 48 -2.56 -6.83 16.94
C ASN A 48 -3.73 -7.70 17.42
N TYR A 49 -4.98 -7.20 17.41
CA TYR A 49 -6.15 -7.99 17.81
C TYR A 49 -6.46 -9.13 16.83
N PHE A 50 -6.21 -8.93 15.53
CA PHE A 50 -6.30 -9.98 14.52
C PHE A 50 -5.34 -11.14 14.82
N ILE A 51 -4.06 -10.85 15.10
CA ILE A 51 -3.04 -11.88 15.44
C ILE A 51 -3.41 -12.63 16.72
N ARG A 52 -4.03 -11.93 17.70
CA ARG A 52 -4.48 -12.50 18.97
C ARG A 52 -5.83 -13.22 18.90
N TYR A 53 -6.52 -13.18 17.75
CA TYR A 53 -7.87 -13.71 17.56
C TYR A 53 -8.92 -13.08 18.49
N GLU A 54 -8.71 -11.83 18.93
CA GLU A 54 -9.60 -11.12 19.86
C GLU A 54 -10.68 -10.34 19.08
N LYS A 55 -11.60 -11.07 18.41
CA LYS A 55 -12.65 -10.47 17.55
C LYS A 55 -13.50 -9.42 18.26
N ASN A 56 -13.84 -9.68 19.53
CA ASN A 56 -14.65 -8.78 20.36
C ASN A 56 -14.00 -7.40 20.58
N LYS A 57 -12.66 -7.31 20.50
CA LYS A 57 -11.93 -6.04 20.59
C LYS A 57 -11.64 -5.44 19.22
N LEU A 58 -11.48 -6.28 18.20
CA LEU A 58 -11.28 -5.84 16.82
C LEU A 58 -12.50 -5.06 16.30
N PHE A 59 -13.72 -5.50 16.60
CA PHE A 59 -14.94 -4.82 16.16
C PHE A 59 -15.06 -3.36 16.65
N PRO A 60 -15.07 -3.07 17.98
CA PRO A 60 -15.20 -1.69 18.46
C PRO A 60 -14.04 -0.81 18.02
N LEU A 61 -12.82 -1.36 17.91
CA LEU A 61 -11.68 -0.63 17.37
C LEU A 61 -11.89 -0.26 15.89
N SER A 62 -12.48 -1.15 15.10
CA SER A 62 -12.77 -0.90 13.68
C SER A 62 -13.93 0.08 13.49
N LEU A 63 -14.92 0.05 14.40
CA LEU A 63 -15.99 1.03 14.44
C LEU A 63 -15.45 2.42 14.77
N ALA A 64 -14.56 2.54 15.78
CA ALA A 64 -13.85 3.79 16.05
C ALA A 64 -13.02 4.25 14.84
N GLY A 65 -12.36 3.31 14.16
CA GLY A 65 -11.62 3.58 12.92
C GLY A 65 -12.48 4.17 11.79
N ALA A 66 -13.78 3.87 11.74
CA ALA A 66 -14.69 4.42 10.73
C ALA A 66 -14.78 5.95 10.77
N PHE A 67 -14.58 6.55 11.94
CA PHE A 67 -14.58 8.00 12.13
C PHE A 67 -13.23 8.65 11.81
N VAL A 68 -12.19 7.85 11.59
CA VAL A 68 -10.81 8.31 11.33
C VAL A 68 -10.43 8.15 9.86
N SER A 69 -10.76 7.01 9.27
CA SER A 69 -10.48 6.72 7.87
C SER A 69 -11.53 5.78 7.28
N PRO A 70 -11.98 6.02 6.02
CA PRO A 70 -12.96 5.18 5.36
C PRO A 70 -12.48 3.73 5.14
N PHE A 71 -11.18 3.47 5.24
CA PHE A 71 -10.60 2.14 5.02
C PHE A 71 -10.58 1.25 6.26
N LEU A 72 -10.54 1.82 7.46
CA LEU A 72 -10.31 1.05 8.69
C LEU A 72 -11.47 0.14 9.02
N LEU A 73 -12.72 0.58 8.86
CA LEU A 73 -13.88 -0.29 9.09
C LEU A 73 -13.93 -1.45 8.09
N PRO A 74 -13.87 -1.24 6.76
CA PRO A 74 -13.78 -2.34 5.80
C PRO A 74 -12.64 -3.30 6.13
N LEU A 75 -11.45 -2.79 6.45
CA LEU A 75 -10.31 -3.63 6.84
C LEU A 75 -10.61 -4.49 8.07
N GLY A 76 -11.13 -3.88 9.13
CA GLY A 76 -11.51 -4.58 10.34
C GLY A 76 -12.57 -5.65 10.12
N LEU A 77 -13.61 -5.34 9.32
CA LEU A 77 -14.65 -6.30 8.95
C LEU A 77 -14.10 -7.44 8.09
N MET A 78 -13.21 -7.15 7.13
CA MET A 78 -12.53 -8.20 6.34
C MET A 78 -11.75 -9.16 7.25
N LEU A 79 -11.01 -8.64 8.22
CA LEU A 79 -10.21 -9.45 9.15
C LEU A 79 -11.08 -10.23 10.15
N MET A 80 -12.27 -9.72 10.49
CA MET A 80 -13.16 -10.31 11.49
C MET A 80 -14.12 -11.35 10.91
N VAL A 81 -14.77 -11.01 9.79
CA VAL A 81 -15.93 -11.71 9.25
C VAL A 81 -15.52 -12.75 8.21
N LEU A 82 -14.52 -12.43 7.38
CA LEU A 82 -14.09 -13.36 6.34
C LEU A 82 -13.35 -14.56 6.94
N PRO A 83 -13.37 -15.72 6.25
CA PRO A 83 -12.76 -16.93 6.80
C PRO A 83 -11.25 -16.78 6.98
N ALA A 84 -10.74 -17.31 8.09
CA ALA A 84 -9.30 -17.44 8.36
C ALA A 84 -8.68 -18.69 7.69
N ASP A 85 -9.46 -19.40 6.87
CA ASP A 85 -8.99 -20.53 6.08
C ASP A 85 -7.86 -20.08 5.14
N LYS A 86 -6.79 -20.86 5.11
CA LYS A 86 -5.64 -20.61 4.24
C LYS A 86 -6.02 -20.82 2.78
N LEU A 87 -5.44 -20.02 1.91
CA LEU A 87 -5.55 -20.25 0.47
C LEU A 87 -4.70 -21.44 0.04
N ALA A 88 -5.02 -22.01 -1.13
CA ALA A 88 -4.22 -23.07 -1.72
C ALA A 88 -2.90 -22.49 -2.22
N ILE A 89 -1.78 -23.10 -1.81
CA ILE A 89 -0.43 -22.64 -2.13
C ILE A 89 0.27 -23.72 -2.93
N ARG A 90 0.86 -23.34 -4.06
CA ARG A 90 1.67 -24.22 -4.88
C ARG A 90 3.04 -24.42 -4.24
N GLU A 91 3.50 -25.67 -4.16
CA GLU A 91 4.86 -25.99 -3.71
C GLU A 91 5.88 -25.87 -4.86
N ASP A 92 5.44 -26.07 -6.10
CA ASP A 92 6.28 -25.99 -7.31
C ASP A 92 6.65 -24.56 -7.74
N LYS A 93 7.89 -24.43 -8.23
CA LYS A 93 8.63 -23.16 -8.34
C LYS A 93 8.16 -22.19 -9.43
N LYS A 94 7.33 -22.58 -10.40
CA LYS A 94 7.02 -21.68 -11.54
C LYS A 94 5.57 -21.79 -12.02
N PRO A 95 4.78 -20.72 -11.92
CA PRO A 95 3.49 -20.65 -12.60
C PRO A 95 3.62 -20.01 -13.98
N HIS A 96 2.95 -20.61 -14.97
CA HIS A 96 2.25 -19.84 -16.00
C HIS A 96 0.86 -19.55 -15.45
N SER A 97 0.71 -18.42 -14.76
CA SER A 97 -0.60 -18.00 -14.24
C SER A 97 -1.34 -17.29 -15.36
N VAL A 98 -2.24 -17.99 -16.06
CA VAL A 98 -3.21 -17.37 -16.97
C VAL A 98 -3.95 -16.21 -16.30
N LEU A 99 -4.15 -16.31 -14.98
CA LEU A 99 -4.77 -15.25 -14.19
C LEU A 99 -3.92 -13.97 -14.13
N ALA A 100 -2.59 -14.04 -14.16
CA ALA A 100 -1.76 -12.84 -14.24
C ALA A 100 -2.00 -12.09 -15.56
N ILE A 101 -2.11 -12.82 -16.68
CA ILE A 101 -2.43 -12.25 -17.99
C ILE A 101 -3.85 -11.66 -17.97
N LEU A 102 -4.82 -12.37 -17.38
CA LEU A 102 -6.20 -11.90 -17.26
C LEU A 102 -6.30 -10.62 -16.42
N VAL A 103 -5.63 -10.55 -15.27
CA VAL A 103 -5.62 -9.35 -14.42
C VAL A 103 -5.00 -8.16 -15.15
N VAL A 104 -3.87 -8.37 -15.83
CA VAL A 104 -3.23 -7.33 -16.65
C VAL A 104 -4.14 -6.89 -17.80
N GLY A 105 -4.80 -7.83 -18.48
CA GLY A 105 -5.72 -7.54 -19.57
C GLY A 105 -6.94 -6.76 -19.11
N VAL A 106 -7.60 -7.18 -18.02
CA VAL A 106 -8.79 -6.53 -17.46
C VAL A 106 -8.46 -5.13 -16.94
N LEU A 107 -7.42 -5.00 -16.11
CA LEU A 107 -7.01 -3.70 -15.57
C LEU A 107 -6.47 -2.78 -16.67
N GLY A 108 -5.66 -3.31 -17.60
CA GLY A 108 -5.13 -2.54 -18.72
C GLY A 108 -6.23 -2.02 -19.64
N THR A 109 -7.21 -2.86 -19.99
CA THR A 109 -8.36 -2.45 -20.81
C THR A 109 -9.22 -1.44 -20.07
N GLY A 110 -9.50 -1.65 -18.78
CA GLY A 110 -10.24 -0.71 -17.96
C GLY A 110 -9.58 0.66 -17.90
N LEU A 111 -8.26 0.71 -17.67
CA LEU A 111 -7.50 1.96 -17.64
C LEU A 111 -7.44 2.65 -19.02
N LEU A 112 -7.35 1.89 -20.11
CA LEU A 112 -7.41 2.44 -21.48
C LEU A 112 -8.76 3.10 -21.78
N LEU A 113 -9.86 2.40 -21.51
CA LEU A 113 -11.21 2.93 -21.70
C LEU A 113 -11.42 4.21 -20.88
N MET A 114 -10.95 4.21 -19.64
CA MET A 114 -11.01 5.39 -18.78
C MET A 114 -10.09 6.52 -19.26
N GLY A 115 -8.93 6.21 -19.85
CA GLY A 115 -8.07 7.20 -20.52
C GLY A 115 -8.79 7.92 -21.67
N GLY A 116 -9.67 7.22 -22.39
CA GLY A 116 -10.56 7.82 -23.38
C GLY A 116 -11.61 8.73 -22.75
N MET A 117 -12.24 8.29 -21.65
CA MET A 117 -13.27 9.06 -20.95
C MET A 117 -12.76 10.30 -20.20
N THR A 118 -11.46 10.33 -19.87
CA THR A 118 -10.80 11.42 -19.14
C THR A 118 -10.05 12.38 -20.07
N GLU A 119 -10.29 12.28 -21.38
CA GLU A 119 -9.67 13.10 -22.44
C GLU A 119 -8.13 13.01 -22.52
N ARG A 120 -7.50 12.10 -21.75
CA ARG A 120 -6.03 11.89 -21.75
C ARG A 120 -5.51 11.38 -23.09
N LEU A 121 -6.34 10.62 -23.81
CA LEU A 121 -6.04 10.15 -25.16
C LEU A 121 -6.31 11.21 -26.25
N ALA A 122 -7.07 12.26 -25.92
CA ALA A 122 -7.37 13.39 -26.80
C ALA A 122 -6.43 14.59 -26.58
N GLY A 123 -5.59 14.53 -25.55
CA GLY A 123 -4.61 15.56 -25.22
C GLY A 123 -3.40 15.60 -26.15
N ASN A 124 -2.41 16.41 -25.77
CA ASN A 124 -1.18 16.57 -26.56
C ASN A 124 -0.42 15.23 -26.68
N TRP A 125 0.35 15.07 -27.77
CA TRP A 125 1.15 13.86 -28.03
C TRP A 125 2.00 13.44 -26.82
N GLN A 126 2.56 14.40 -26.08
CA GLN A 126 3.34 14.14 -24.87
C GLN A 126 2.52 13.47 -23.75
N GLN A 127 1.26 13.88 -23.54
CA GLN A 127 0.36 13.30 -22.54
C GLN A 127 -0.06 11.89 -22.93
N VAL A 128 -0.37 11.68 -24.21
CA VAL A 128 -0.71 10.35 -24.75
C VAL A 128 0.49 9.41 -24.60
N PHE A 129 1.68 9.87 -24.97
CA PHE A 129 2.90 9.09 -24.86
C PHE A 129 3.23 8.73 -23.40
N SER A 130 3.19 9.70 -22.48
CA SER A 130 3.45 9.44 -21.06
C SER A 130 2.43 8.46 -20.47
N PHE A 131 1.17 8.56 -20.85
CA PHE A 131 0.12 7.64 -20.43
C PHE A 131 0.37 6.21 -20.94
N ILE A 132 0.69 6.03 -22.22
CA ILE A 132 0.95 4.70 -22.82
C ILE A 132 2.18 4.04 -22.18
N VAL A 133 3.26 4.79 -21.98
CA VAL A 133 4.47 4.29 -21.31
C VAL A 133 4.17 3.90 -19.87
N SER A 134 3.42 4.73 -19.14
CA SER A 134 3.02 4.43 -17.77
C SER A 134 2.14 3.20 -17.67
N LEU A 135 1.17 3.05 -18.57
CA LEU A 135 0.29 1.89 -18.64
C LEU A 135 1.08 0.61 -18.93
N SER A 136 2.03 0.67 -19.86
CA SER A 136 2.89 -0.47 -20.22
C SER A 136 3.80 -0.86 -19.05
N ALA A 137 4.35 0.12 -18.32
CA ALA A 137 5.12 -0.12 -17.11
C ALA A 137 4.27 -0.77 -16.00
N LEU A 138 3.05 -0.28 -15.79
CA LEU A 138 2.10 -0.88 -14.84
C LEU A 138 1.72 -2.31 -15.25
N ALA A 139 1.45 -2.56 -16.53
CA ALA A 139 1.13 -3.89 -17.04
C ALA A 139 2.28 -4.88 -16.79
N ALA A 140 3.53 -4.47 -17.08
CA ALA A 140 4.72 -5.26 -16.80
C ALA A 140 4.88 -5.54 -15.29
N PHE A 141 4.64 -4.53 -14.44
CA PHE A 141 4.70 -4.66 -12.99
C PHE A 141 3.66 -5.64 -12.44
N LEU A 142 2.39 -5.49 -12.84
CA LEU A 142 1.30 -6.38 -12.44
C LEU A 142 1.51 -7.81 -12.93
N TYR A 143 2.01 -7.98 -14.17
CA TYR A 143 2.40 -9.27 -14.70
C TYR A 143 3.49 -9.92 -13.84
N TRP A 144 4.51 -9.16 -13.45
CA TRP A 144 5.59 -9.63 -12.58
C TRP A 144 5.09 -10.06 -11.20
N ILE A 145 4.20 -9.29 -10.57
CA ILE A 145 3.55 -9.67 -9.29
C ILE A 145 2.74 -10.96 -9.48
N GLY A 146 1.89 -11.02 -10.50
CA GLY A 146 1.04 -12.17 -10.78
C GLY A 146 1.84 -13.45 -11.05
N ARG A 147 2.97 -13.34 -11.77
CA ARG A 147 3.92 -14.43 -12.00
C ARG A 147 4.66 -14.85 -10.74
N SER A 148 4.90 -13.92 -9.82
CA SER A 148 5.57 -14.20 -8.55
C SER A 148 4.64 -14.85 -7.52
N SER A 149 3.32 -14.86 -7.74
CA SER A 149 2.34 -15.39 -6.80
C SER A 149 2.45 -16.92 -6.63
N PRO A 150 2.64 -17.44 -5.41
CA PRO A 150 2.55 -18.86 -5.11
C PRO A 150 1.10 -19.36 -4.91
N ILE A 151 0.10 -18.46 -5.01
CA ILE A 151 -1.29 -18.77 -4.72
C ILE A 151 -1.91 -19.48 -5.92
N GLU A 152 -2.50 -20.65 -5.68
CA GLU A 152 -3.28 -21.36 -6.69
C GLU A 152 -4.68 -20.75 -6.77
N TRP A 153 -4.80 -19.67 -7.53
CA TRP A 153 -6.01 -18.86 -7.57
C TRP A 153 -7.26 -19.64 -7.99
N VAL A 154 -7.16 -20.59 -8.92
CA VAL A 154 -8.32 -21.41 -9.35
C VAL A 154 -8.87 -22.25 -8.20
N GLN A 155 -8.00 -22.94 -7.44
CA GLN A 155 -8.42 -23.73 -6.29
C GLN A 155 -8.84 -22.83 -5.13
N SER A 156 -8.10 -21.74 -4.90
CA SER A 156 -8.38 -20.73 -3.90
C SER A 156 -9.74 -20.09 -4.11
N TRP A 157 -10.15 -19.83 -5.36
CA TRP A 157 -11.47 -19.29 -5.69
C TRP A 157 -12.59 -20.28 -5.34
N LYS A 158 -12.40 -21.57 -5.62
CA LYS A 158 -13.33 -22.62 -5.19
C LYS A 158 -13.43 -22.70 -3.66
N LEU A 159 -12.31 -22.58 -2.95
CA LEU A 159 -12.29 -22.54 -1.49
C LEU A 159 -13.00 -21.30 -0.94
N ILE A 160 -12.77 -20.13 -1.53
CA ILE A 160 -13.46 -18.89 -1.19
C ILE A 160 -14.97 -19.10 -1.36
N GLY A 161 -15.44 -19.55 -2.53
CA GLY A 161 -16.86 -19.78 -2.76
C GLY A 161 -17.49 -20.80 -1.79
N LYS A 162 -16.77 -21.86 -1.43
CA LYS A 162 -17.26 -22.87 -0.48
C LYS A 162 -17.30 -22.38 0.97
N LYS A 163 -16.36 -21.51 1.37
CA LYS A 163 -16.18 -21.06 2.76
C LYS A 163 -16.89 -19.74 3.05
N LEU A 164 -17.17 -18.95 2.02
CA LEU A 164 -17.84 -17.67 2.13
C LEU A 164 -19.35 -17.91 2.24
N GLN A 165 -19.81 -18.05 3.48
CA GLN A 165 -21.24 -18.16 3.80
C GLN A 165 -21.93 -16.82 3.52
N SER A 166 -23.16 -16.88 3.01
CA SER A 166 -24.01 -15.70 2.74
C SER A 166 -24.19 -14.82 3.97
N GLU A 167 -24.31 -15.42 5.15
CA GLU A 167 -24.39 -14.72 6.45
C GLU A 167 -23.20 -13.78 6.69
N ARG A 168 -21.98 -14.23 6.33
CA ARG A 168 -20.76 -13.43 6.50
C ARG A 168 -20.71 -12.27 5.52
N ILE A 169 -21.15 -12.50 4.29
CA ILE A 169 -21.27 -11.44 3.28
C ILE A 169 -22.27 -10.39 3.76
N LEU A 170 -23.42 -10.83 4.27
CA LEU A 170 -24.46 -9.96 4.80
C LEU A 170 -23.97 -9.17 6.01
N LEU A 171 -23.23 -9.78 6.94
CA LEU A 171 -22.62 -9.06 8.06
C LEU A 171 -21.59 -8.02 7.60
N PHE A 172 -20.78 -8.35 6.59
CA PHE A 172 -19.79 -7.43 6.03
C PHE A 172 -20.46 -6.21 5.39
N PHE A 173 -21.35 -6.43 4.41
CA PHE A 173 -22.03 -5.35 3.70
C PHE A 173 -23.06 -4.62 4.56
N GLY A 174 -23.77 -5.34 5.43
CA GLY A 174 -24.70 -4.76 6.40
C GLY A 174 -23.98 -3.85 7.41
N GLY A 175 -22.84 -4.28 7.94
CA GLY A 175 -22.01 -3.44 8.81
C GLY A 175 -21.51 -2.18 8.11
N LEU A 176 -21.03 -2.31 6.85
CA LEU A 176 -20.64 -1.15 6.05
C LEU A 176 -21.82 -0.21 5.77
N LEU A 177 -22.98 -0.75 5.40
CA LEU A 177 -24.17 0.03 5.09
C LEU A 177 -24.65 0.80 6.32
N VAL A 178 -24.75 0.15 7.47
CA VAL A 178 -25.17 0.78 8.72
C VAL A 178 -24.24 1.93 9.08
N VAL A 179 -22.92 1.72 9.03
CA VAL A 179 -21.98 2.79 9.38
C VAL A 179 -21.97 3.89 8.32
N SER A 180 -22.03 3.55 7.04
CA SER A 180 -22.12 4.56 5.96
C SER A 180 -23.38 5.40 6.09
N PHE A 181 -24.51 4.78 6.45
CA PHE A 181 -25.76 5.47 6.71
C PHE A 181 -25.68 6.39 7.95
N LEU A 182 -25.05 5.93 9.04
CA LEU A 182 -24.79 6.77 10.21
C LEU A 182 -23.90 7.97 9.86
N LEU A 183 -22.81 7.75 9.12
CA LEU A 183 -21.92 8.82 8.68
C LEU A 183 -22.66 9.80 7.77
N TRP A 184 -23.49 9.30 6.86
CA TRP A 184 -24.31 10.14 5.98
C TRP A 184 -25.26 11.01 6.80
N LEU A 185 -26.01 10.44 7.76
CA LEU A 185 -26.91 11.17 8.66
C LEU A 185 -26.18 12.23 9.49
N LEU A 186 -24.94 11.95 9.90
CA LEU A 186 -24.13 12.85 10.72
C LEU A 186 -23.39 13.92 9.91
N SER A 187 -23.17 13.73 8.61
CA SER A 187 -22.29 14.60 7.82
C SER A 187 -22.85 16.01 7.57
N GLY A 188 -24.14 16.28 7.87
CA GLY A 188 -24.79 17.59 7.75
C GLY A 188 -24.88 18.17 6.32
N SER A 189 -24.18 17.57 5.37
CA SER A 189 -24.00 17.97 3.98
C SER A 189 -24.57 16.87 3.10
N ASN A 190 -25.79 17.07 2.61
CA ASN A 190 -26.42 16.22 1.59
C ASN A 190 -25.79 16.47 0.20
N SER A 191 -24.47 16.58 0.14
CA SER A 191 -23.77 16.70 -1.13
C SER A 191 -23.92 15.39 -1.92
N ASN A 192 -24.21 15.52 -3.22
CA ASN A 192 -24.30 14.38 -4.12
C ASN A 192 -22.93 13.69 -4.18
N VAL A 193 -22.76 12.59 -3.44
CA VAL A 193 -21.60 11.70 -3.58
C VAL A 193 -21.69 11.04 -4.96
N SER A 194 -21.11 11.71 -5.95
CA SER A 194 -21.02 11.17 -7.31
C SER A 194 -19.91 10.14 -7.36
N LEU A 195 -20.26 8.85 -7.40
CA LEU A 195 -19.30 7.76 -7.64
C LEU A 195 -18.49 7.99 -8.92
N ARG A 196 -19.10 8.65 -9.93
CA ARG A 196 -18.41 9.07 -11.14
C ARG A 196 -17.31 10.08 -10.86
N LEU A 197 -17.58 11.12 -10.07
CA LEU A 197 -16.59 12.14 -9.73
C LEU A 197 -15.46 11.54 -8.88
N LEU A 198 -15.80 10.69 -7.90
CA LEU A 198 -14.80 9.99 -7.10
C LEU A 198 -13.90 9.10 -7.96
N GLY A 199 -14.49 8.33 -8.88
CA GLY A 199 -13.74 7.51 -9.82
C GLY A 199 -12.87 8.36 -10.76
N GLN A 200 -13.40 9.46 -11.29
CA GLN A 200 -12.65 10.39 -12.14
C GLN A 200 -11.47 11.00 -11.38
N ASN A 201 -11.64 11.48 -10.16
CA ASN A 201 -10.57 12.07 -9.36
C ASN A 201 -9.48 11.05 -8.99
N PHE A 202 -9.89 9.85 -8.59
CA PHE A 202 -8.95 8.77 -8.27
C PHE A 202 -8.10 8.40 -9.49
N LEU A 203 -8.75 8.23 -10.65
CA LEU A 203 -8.08 7.80 -11.88
C LEU A 203 -7.29 8.93 -12.56
N ALA A 204 -7.72 10.18 -12.43
CA ALA A 204 -7.06 11.36 -13.00
C ALA A 204 -5.67 11.61 -12.40
N SER A 205 -5.35 10.97 -11.27
CA SER A 205 -4.01 11.00 -10.67
C SER A 205 -3.17 9.77 -11.03
N LEU A 206 -3.78 8.67 -11.47
CA LEU A 206 -3.05 7.46 -11.87
C LEU A 206 -2.27 7.66 -13.16
N LEU A 207 -1.13 6.98 -13.32
CA LEU A 207 -0.40 6.91 -14.59
C LEU A 207 0.03 8.27 -15.15
N ARG A 208 0.33 9.24 -14.27
CA ARG A 208 0.92 10.51 -14.69
C ARG A 208 2.34 10.24 -15.21
N PHE A 209 3.10 9.45 -14.48
CA PHE A 209 4.42 8.97 -14.86
C PHE A 209 4.58 7.46 -14.65
N PRO A 210 5.53 6.81 -15.33
CA PRO A 210 5.72 5.37 -15.18
C PRO A 210 6.16 5.02 -13.77
N LEU A 211 5.33 4.23 -13.07
CA LEU A 211 5.60 3.75 -11.72
C LEU A 211 5.78 4.87 -10.67
N ASP A 212 5.17 6.04 -10.89
CA ASP A 212 5.15 7.17 -9.95
C ASP A 212 4.73 6.76 -8.54
N PHE A 213 3.74 5.88 -8.42
CA PHE A 213 3.28 5.35 -7.13
C PHE A 213 4.39 4.67 -6.33
N LEU A 214 5.30 3.93 -6.98
CA LEU A 214 6.43 3.30 -6.28
C LEU A 214 7.40 4.35 -5.74
N GLY A 215 7.64 5.41 -6.51
CA GLY A 215 8.48 6.53 -6.10
C GLY A 215 7.88 7.30 -4.93
N GLY A 216 6.60 7.67 -5.02
CA GLY A 216 5.86 8.32 -3.95
C GLY A 216 5.85 7.49 -2.66
N HIS A 217 5.54 6.21 -2.76
CA HIS A 217 5.53 5.32 -1.59
C HIS A 217 6.93 5.09 -1.00
N LEU A 218 7.98 5.07 -1.83
CA LEU A 218 9.37 5.04 -1.34
C LEU A 218 9.68 6.29 -0.51
N MET A 219 9.38 7.48 -1.04
CA MET A 219 9.71 8.73 -0.37
C MET A 219 8.89 8.95 0.89
N PHE A 220 7.69 8.39 0.96
CA PHE A 220 6.80 8.52 2.10
C PHE A 220 7.04 7.46 3.19
N PHE A 221 7.09 6.18 2.80
CA PHE A 221 7.21 5.03 3.71
C PHE A 221 8.62 4.44 3.83
N GLY A 222 9.56 4.91 3.02
CA GLY A 222 10.94 4.43 3.03
C GLY A 222 11.09 3.00 2.50
N LEU A 223 12.00 2.24 3.12
CA LEU A 223 12.42 0.93 2.64
C LEU A 223 11.38 -0.18 2.75
N ILE A 224 10.25 0.04 3.43
CA ILE A 224 9.21 -0.98 3.57
C ILE A 224 8.66 -1.41 2.20
N VAL A 225 8.55 -0.47 1.25
CA VAL A 225 8.05 -0.69 -0.11
C VAL A 225 9.01 -1.55 -0.93
N PRO A 226 10.28 -1.14 -1.15
CA PRO A 226 11.22 -1.96 -1.93
C PRO A 226 11.51 -3.30 -1.25
N MET A 227 11.54 -3.39 0.09
CA MET A 227 11.66 -4.68 0.77
C MET A 227 10.45 -5.58 0.49
N SER A 228 9.23 -5.03 0.49
CA SER A 228 8.03 -5.79 0.13
C SER A 228 8.08 -6.35 -1.29
N LEU A 229 8.63 -5.60 -2.24
CA LEU A 229 8.83 -6.09 -3.61
C LEU A 229 9.90 -7.19 -3.67
N ILE A 230 11.05 -7.00 -3.01
CA ILE A 230 12.13 -8.01 -3.01
C ILE A 230 11.69 -9.33 -2.37
N PHE A 231 10.83 -9.25 -1.35
CA PHE A 231 10.26 -10.43 -0.71
C PHE A 231 8.87 -10.80 -1.25
N MET A 232 8.43 -10.25 -2.40
CA MET A 232 7.06 -10.36 -2.92
C MET A 232 6.52 -11.79 -2.92
N HIS A 233 7.26 -12.75 -3.49
CA HIS A 233 6.84 -14.16 -3.51
C HIS A 233 6.53 -14.70 -2.11
N ARG A 234 7.38 -14.40 -1.12
CA ARG A 234 7.19 -14.85 0.27
C ARG A 234 6.11 -14.06 0.99
N LEU A 235 6.00 -12.77 0.71
CA LEU A 235 4.95 -11.90 1.22
C LEU A 235 3.58 -12.42 0.78
N LEU A 236 3.42 -12.74 -0.51
CA LEU A 236 2.20 -13.34 -1.06
C LEU A 236 1.90 -14.72 -0.44
N LYS A 237 2.94 -15.53 -0.18
CA LYS A 237 2.79 -16.80 0.55
C LYS A 237 2.28 -16.59 1.98
N GLU A 238 2.89 -15.66 2.72
CA GLU A 238 2.51 -15.39 4.12
C GLU A 238 1.12 -14.79 4.23
N MET A 239 0.73 -13.93 3.27
CA MET A 239 -0.62 -13.41 3.11
C MET A 239 -1.64 -14.54 2.93
N ALA A 240 -1.39 -15.47 2.00
CA ALA A 240 -2.24 -16.65 1.78
C ALA A 240 -2.36 -17.55 3.03
N LEU A 241 -1.28 -17.67 3.81
CA LEU A 241 -1.26 -18.43 5.06
C LEU A 241 -1.98 -17.73 6.23
N LEU A 242 -2.18 -16.42 6.16
CA LEU A 242 -2.94 -15.65 7.16
C LEU A 242 -4.45 -15.72 6.94
N GLY A 243 -4.90 -16.13 5.75
CA GLY A 243 -6.27 -16.47 5.43
C GLY A 243 -6.90 -15.58 4.37
N ILE A 244 -8.15 -15.90 4.00
CA ILE A 244 -8.90 -15.20 2.94
C ILE A 244 -9.09 -13.72 3.29
N GLY A 245 -9.52 -13.41 4.51
CA GLY A 245 -9.78 -12.01 4.92
C GLY A 245 -8.54 -11.12 4.84
N PHE A 246 -7.40 -11.63 5.33
CA PHE A 246 -6.12 -10.92 5.24
C PHE A 246 -5.65 -10.78 3.79
N THR A 247 -5.83 -11.81 2.97
CA THR A 247 -5.48 -11.75 1.53
C THR A 247 -6.31 -10.71 0.80
N LEU A 248 -7.61 -10.64 1.05
CA LEU A 248 -8.47 -9.64 0.44
C LEU A 248 -8.06 -8.23 0.85
N ALA A 249 -7.79 -8.00 2.14
CA ALA A 249 -7.30 -6.70 2.64
C ALA A 249 -6.00 -6.26 1.95
N MET A 250 -5.08 -7.20 1.71
CA MET A 250 -3.84 -6.92 0.98
C MET A 250 -4.07 -6.73 -0.53
N CYS A 251 -5.08 -7.36 -1.14
CA CYS A 251 -5.48 -7.05 -2.52
C CYS A 251 -6.03 -5.62 -2.63
N PHE A 252 -6.81 -5.17 -1.63
CA PHE A 252 -7.26 -3.77 -1.55
C PHE A 252 -6.06 -2.83 -1.39
N LEU A 253 -5.10 -3.16 -0.52
CA LEU A 253 -3.84 -2.41 -0.42
C LEU A 253 -3.18 -2.28 -1.79
N LEU A 254 -3.00 -3.37 -2.54
CA LEU A 254 -2.36 -3.34 -3.86
C LEU A 254 -3.14 -2.47 -4.86
N LEU A 255 -4.47 -2.48 -4.83
CA LEU A 255 -5.31 -1.65 -5.68
C LEU A 255 -5.14 -0.16 -5.36
N PHE A 256 -5.21 0.21 -4.08
CA PHE A 256 -5.02 1.59 -3.64
C PHE A 256 -3.57 2.04 -3.77
N ALA A 257 -2.61 1.12 -3.72
CA ALA A 257 -1.19 1.42 -3.89
C ALA A 257 -0.82 1.74 -5.34
N LEU A 258 -1.75 1.61 -6.28
CA LEU A 258 -1.56 2.19 -7.62
C LEU A 258 -1.72 3.71 -7.59
N HIS A 259 -2.42 4.25 -6.59
CA HIS A 259 -2.59 5.68 -6.42
C HIS A 259 -1.29 6.31 -5.91
N PRO A 260 -0.78 7.37 -6.56
CA PRO A 260 0.50 7.94 -6.20
C PRO A 260 0.48 8.72 -4.87
N ASP A 261 -0.69 8.98 -4.31
CA ASP A 261 -0.83 9.50 -2.95
C ASP A 261 -0.68 8.40 -1.89
N SER A 262 0.45 8.45 -1.19
CA SER A 262 0.83 7.51 -0.13
C SER A 262 -0.05 7.60 1.11
N SER A 263 -0.66 8.76 1.41
CA SER A 263 -1.50 8.96 2.62
C SER A 263 -2.65 7.94 2.68
N THR A 264 -3.21 7.61 1.52
CA THR A 264 -4.31 6.65 1.37
C THR A 264 -3.96 5.23 1.83
N LEU A 265 -2.66 4.89 1.88
CA LEU A 265 -2.17 3.58 2.30
C LEU A 265 -1.85 3.48 3.79
N VAL A 266 -1.82 4.59 4.52
CA VAL A 266 -1.48 4.61 5.95
C VAL A 266 -2.30 3.58 6.77
N PRO A 267 -3.64 3.42 6.56
CA PRO A 267 -4.43 2.39 7.24
C PRO A 267 -3.98 0.95 6.96
N PHE A 268 -3.39 0.72 5.78
CA PHE A 268 -2.97 -0.59 5.31
C PHE A 268 -1.51 -0.91 5.68
N LEU A 269 -0.70 0.10 6.03
CA LEU A 269 0.71 -0.05 6.35
C LEU A 269 0.98 -1.10 7.44
N PRO A 270 0.20 -1.19 8.54
CA PRO A 270 0.35 -2.25 9.54
C PRO A 270 0.16 -3.68 8.99
N LEU A 271 -0.74 -3.87 8.01
CA LEU A 271 -0.98 -5.17 7.37
C LEU A 271 0.21 -5.56 6.50
N LEU A 272 0.70 -4.62 5.68
CA LEU A 272 1.91 -4.81 4.88
C LEU A 272 3.09 -5.16 5.77
N PHE A 273 3.28 -4.41 6.86
CA PHE A 273 4.32 -4.64 7.85
C PHE A 273 4.26 -6.04 8.45
N LEU A 274 3.08 -6.50 8.88
CA LEU A 274 2.92 -7.86 9.41
C LEU A 274 3.34 -8.91 8.37
N ALA A 275 2.86 -8.80 7.14
CA ALA A 275 3.15 -9.75 6.07
C ALA A 275 4.65 -9.77 5.74
N LEU A 276 5.27 -8.58 5.66
CA LEU A 276 6.69 -8.41 5.39
C LEU A 276 7.56 -9.02 6.50
N MET A 277 7.26 -8.72 7.77
CA MET A 277 8.04 -9.24 8.89
C MET A 277 7.95 -10.77 8.98
N LYS A 278 6.79 -11.36 8.67
CA LYS A 278 6.66 -12.82 8.54
C LYS A 278 7.49 -13.37 7.37
N ALA A 279 7.52 -12.67 6.24
CA ALA A 279 8.31 -13.08 5.07
C ALA A 279 9.84 -13.04 5.34
N ILE A 280 10.31 -12.02 6.08
CA ILE A 280 11.72 -11.83 6.43
C ILE A 280 12.16 -12.79 7.54
N ARG A 281 11.26 -13.25 8.42
CA ARG A 281 11.59 -14.09 9.60
C ARG A 281 12.43 -15.34 9.28
N ARG A 282 12.31 -15.88 8.06
CA ARG A 282 13.06 -17.06 7.62
C ARG A 282 14.54 -16.77 7.32
N TYR A 283 14.94 -15.52 7.23
CA TYR A 283 16.31 -15.10 6.99
C TYR A 283 17.02 -14.85 8.33
N ARG A 284 18.34 -14.96 8.34
CA ARG A 284 19.15 -14.56 9.49
C ARG A 284 19.45 -13.06 9.37
N VAL A 285 18.84 -12.23 10.22
CA VAL A 285 19.11 -10.79 10.26
C VAL A 285 20.27 -10.53 11.21
N LEU A 286 21.32 -9.86 10.73
CA LEU A 286 22.44 -9.45 11.56
C LEU A 286 22.27 -7.99 11.98
N TRP A 287 22.78 -7.63 13.17
CA TRP A 287 22.80 -6.24 13.63
C TRP A 287 23.45 -5.26 12.64
N LYS A 288 24.47 -5.71 11.90
CA LYS A 288 25.12 -4.90 10.85
C LYS A 288 24.13 -4.53 9.74
N ASP A 289 23.17 -5.39 9.41
CA ASP A 289 22.15 -5.09 8.40
C ASP A 289 21.10 -4.14 8.97
N VAL A 290 20.71 -4.31 10.24
CA VAL A 290 19.79 -3.39 10.93
C VAL A 290 20.33 -1.96 10.89
N TRP A 291 21.62 -1.76 11.21
CA TRP A 291 22.25 -0.45 11.14
C TRP A 291 22.27 0.13 9.73
N LYS A 292 22.61 -0.68 8.72
CA LYS A 292 22.63 -0.23 7.31
C LYS A 292 21.24 0.17 6.83
N VAL A 293 20.23 -0.65 7.12
CA VAL A 293 18.83 -0.35 6.81
C VAL A 293 18.37 0.88 7.58
N GLY A 294 18.73 1.03 8.85
CA GLY A 294 18.40 2.17 9.68
C GLY A 294 18.95 3.49 9.15
N VAL A 295 20.25 3.56 8.87
CA VAL A 295 20.88 4.74 8.27
C VAL A 295 20.23 5.05 6.93
N LEU A 296 20.01 4.05 6.08
CA LEU A 296 19.41 4.27 4.77
C LEU A 296 17.95 4.74 4.86
N ASN A 297 17.16 4.20 5.78
CA ASN A 297 15.77 4.63 5.97
C ASN A 297 15.69 6.06 6.53
N LEU A 298 16.57 6.40 7.47
CA LEU A 298 16.74 7.78 7.93
C LEU A 298 17.16 8.71 6.80
N LEU A 299 18.06 8.26 5.91
CA LEU A 299 18.43 9.03 4.73
C LEU A 299 17.22 9.29 3.80
N LEU A 300 16.42 8.26 3.54
CA LEU A 300 15.22 8.40 2.72
C LEU A 300 14.11 9.22 3.38
N SER A 301 14.00 9.20 4.70
CA SER A 301 13.03 10.03 5.42
C SER A 301 13.35 11.53 5.34
N MET A 302 14.60 11.86 4.95
CA MET A 302 15.09 13.22 4.85
C MET A 302 14.85 14.04 6.12
N PHE A 303 14.91 13.39 7.29
CA PHE A 303 14.54 14.03 8.57
C PHE A 303 15.32 15.32 8.86
N TRP A 304 16.54 15.49 8.33
CA TRP A 304 17.37 16.69 8.50
C TRP A 304 17.00 17.85 7.57
N VAL A 305 16.21 17.63 6.52
CA VAL A 305 15.87 18.68 5.54
C VAL A 305 14.85 19.62 6.16
N CYS A 306 15.13 20.92 6.22
CA CYS A 306 14.12 21.90 6.64
C CYS A 306 13.03 22.05 5.57
N LEU A 307 11.77 21.84 5.95
CA LEU A 307 10.60 22.02 5.08
C LEU A 307 10.26 23.51 4.89
N ASN A 308 10.34 24.29 5.97
CA ASN A 308 10.01 25.72 5.95
C ASN A 308 11.21 26.52 5.41
N VAL A 309 11.09 26.94 4.15
CA VAL A 309 12.08 27.80 3.46
C VAL A 309 11.38 28.98 2.77
N PRO A 310 12.12 30.05 2.44
CA PRO A 310 11.57 31.14 1.63
C PRO A 310 10.90 30.62 0.36
N GLY A 311 9.71 31.13 0.06
CA GLY A 311 8.85 30.71 -1.07
C GLY A 311 7.91 29.54 -0.77
N MET A 312 8.04 28.84 0.37
CA MET A 312 7.10 27.76 0.72
C MET A 312 5.69 28.27 1.01
N GLU A 313 5.58 29.41 1.70
CA GLU A 313 4.28 30.02 2.02
C GLU A 313 3.53 30.44 0.74
N GLU A 314 4.23 31.09 -0.18
CA GLU A 314 3.69 31.46 -1.50
C GLU A 314 3.27 30.22 -2.30
N ALA A 315 4.07 29.15 -2.28
CA ALA A 315 3.72 27.89 -2.92
C ALA A 315 2.43 27.28 -2.33
N PHE A 316 2.24 27.34 -1.02
CA PHE A 316 0.97 26.91 -0.39
C PHE A 316 -0.21 27.80 -0.77
N GLN A 317 -0.02 29.12 -0.82
CA GLN A 317 -1.09 30.07 -1.17
C GLN A 317 -1.51 29.95 -2.64
N THR A 318 -0.56 29.71 -3.54
CA THR A 318 -0.79 29.59 -4.99
C THR A 318 -1.14 28.17 -5.44
N GLY A 319 -0.93 27.17 -4.57
CA GLY A 319 -1.05 25.76 -4.93
C GLY A 319 0.06 25.26 -5.86
N GLU A 320 1.17 25.98 -5.96
CA GLU A 320 2.33 25.56 -6.74
C GLU A 320 3.03 24.37 -6.08
N THR A 321 3.18 23.27 -6.82
CA THR A 321 3.89 22.08 -6.33
C THR A 321 5.27 21.92 -6.95
N GLY A 322 5.53 22.49 -8.13
CA GLY A 322 6.73 22.22 -8.94
C GLY A 322 8.00 22.96 -8.52
N GLY A 323 7.89 24.15 -7.95
CA GLY A 323 9.02 24.97 -7.54
C GLY A 323 9.95 24.28 -6.54
N PHE A 324 11.24 24.65 -6.54
CA PHE A 324 12.25 24.01 -5.69
C PHE A 324 11.90 24.07 -4.19
N SER A 325 11.40 25.21 -3.72
CA SER A 325 10.93 25.35 -2.33
C SER A 325 9.77 24.40 -2.04
N ALA A 326 8.78 24.35 -2.94
CA ALA A 326 7.60 23.50 -2.83
C ALA A 326 7.95 22.00 -2.79
N GLN A 327 8.86 21.56 -3.67
CA GLN A 327 9.28 20.16 -3.78
C GLN A 327 9.95 19.62 -2.51
N ARG A 328 10.44 20.47 -1.59
CA ARG A 328 10.97 19.99 -0.29
C ARG A 328 9.92 19.24 0.54
N TYR A 329 8.65 19.56 0.34
CA TYR A 329 7.53 18.87 0.98
C TYR A 329 6.83 17.95 -0.02
N TRP A 330 6.49 18.47 -1.20
CA TRP A 330 5.67 17.75 -2.16
C TRP A 330 6.35 16.54 -2.81
N MET A 331 7.68 16.45 -2.78
CA MET A 331 8.39 15.26 -3.29
C MET A 331 8.05 13.97 -2.55
N HIS A 332 7.45 14.05 -1.36
CA HIS A 332 7.03 12.86 -0.62
C HIS A 332 5.68 12.31 -1.07
N PHE A 333 4.97 13.04 -1.92
CA PHE A 333 3.66 12.67 -2.47
C PHE A 333 3.77 12.50 -3.98
N GLY A 334 3.56 11.27 -4.49
CA GLY A 334 3.82 10.96 -5.90
C GLY A 334 3.01 11.81 -6.88
N HIS A 335 1.79 12.22 -6.51
CA HIS A 335 0.94 13.05 -7.36
C HIS A 335 1.48 14.48 -7.55
N ALA A 336 2.27 14.96 -6.60
CA ALA A 336 2.81 16.33 -6.54
C ALA A 336 4.29 16.42 -6.94
N GLN A 337 4.93 15.29 -7.26
CA GLN A 337 6.30 15.26 -7.77
C GLN A 337 6.39 15.90 -9.17
N ASP A 338 7.38 16.75 -9.37
CA ASP A 338 7.79 17.16 -10.71
C ASP A 338 8.51 16.00 -11.44
N LEU A 339 8.53 16.04 -12.77
CA LEU A 339 9.17 15.02 -13.61
C LEU A 339 10.65 14.81 -13.25
N GLY A 340 11.40 15.90 -13.02
CA GLY A 340 12.82 15.81 -12.68
C GLY A 340 13.05 15.06 -11.37
N VAL A 341 12.25 15.37 -10.36
CA VAL A 341 12.28 14.69 -9.05
C VAL A 341 11.88 13.23 -9.21
N MET A 342 10.83 12.94 -9.96
CA MET A 342 10.34 11.58 -10.18
C MET A 342 11.43 10.69 -10.81
N VAL A 343 12.15 11.18 -11.83
CA VAL A 343 13.25 10.42 -12.47
C VAL A 343 14.34 10.08 -11.46
N VAL A 344 14.75 11.04 -10.62
CA VAL A 344 15.78 10.81 -9.59
C VAL A 344 15.29 9.79 -8.55
N VAL A 345 14.07 9.95 -8.04
CA VAL A 345 13.47 9.04 -7.05
C VAL A 345 13.35 7.62 -7.62
N LEU A 346 12.92 7.47 -8.87
CA LEU A 346 12.80 6.18 -9.52
C LEU A 346 14.18 5.52 -9.73
N ALA A 347 15.21 6.29 -10.08
CA ALA A 347 16.58 5.79 -10.17
C ALA A 347 17.09 5.29 -8.81
N ILE A 348 16.84 6.04 -7.73
CA ILE A 348 17.13 5.61 -6.36
C ILE A 348 16.39 4.31 -6.05
N PHE A 349 15.09 4.24 -6.35
CA PHE A 349 14.26 3.06 -6.11
C PHE A 349 14.83 1.80 -6.81
N ILE A 350 15.20 1.90 -8.09
CA ILE A 350 15.78 0.80 -8.85
C ILE A 350 17.13 0.38 -8.25
N GLY A 351 18.00 1.35 -7.89
CA GLY A 351 19.27 1.09 -7.23
C GLY A 351 19.10 0.35 -5.89
N LEU A 352 18.09 0.73 -5.11
CA LEU A 352 17.73 0.08 -3.86
C LEU A 352 17.25 -1.36 -4.06
N LEU A 353 16.40 -1.61 -5.07
CA LEU A 353 15.97 -2.96 -5.40
C LEU A 353 17.17 -3.86 -5.72
N PHE A 354 18.12 -3.37 -6.53
CA PHE A 354 19.33 -4.13 -6.85
C PHE A 354 20.19 -4.42 -5.61
N LEU A 355 20.40 -3.42 -4.75
CA LEU A 355 21.18 -3.56 -3.52
C LEU A 355 20.53 -4.55 -2.54
N LEU A 356 19.22 -4.46 -2.35
CA LEU A 356 18.45 -5.35 -1.46
C LEU A 356 18.40 -6.78 -2.00
N GLU A 357 18.26 -6.98 -3.31
CA GLU A 357 18.30 -8.32 -3.93
C GLU A 357 19.65 -9.00 -3.72
N LYS A 358 20.75 -8.27 -3.92
CA LYS A 358 22.10 -8.77 -3.64
C LYS A 358 22.27 -9.12 -2.16
N GLY A 359 21.69 -8.31 -1.28
CA GLY A 359 21.65 -8.55 0.17
C GLY A 359 20.91 -9.83 0.52
N ARG A 360 19.73 -10.05 -0.05
CA ARG A 360 18.83 -11.19 0.21
C ARG A 360 19.53 -12.54 0.02
N ARG A 361 20.32 -12.69 -1.05
CA ARG A 361 20.96 -13.98 -1.41
C ARG A 361 21.94 -14.49 -0.36
N ARG A 362 22.50 -13.60 0.46
CA ARG A 362 23.48 -13.95 1.50
C ARG A 362 22.88 -14.63 2.74
N TYR A 363 21.57 -14.52 2.96
CA TYR A 363 20.94 -14.85 4.24
C TYR A 363 19.92 -15.98 4.18
N VAL A 364 19.87 -16.72 3.07
CA VAL A 364 19.04 -17.93 3.00
C VAL A 364 19.57 -18.91 4.04
N ARG A 365 18.78 -19.17 5.09
CA ARG A 365 19.08 -20.24 6.05
C ARG A 365 19.06 -21.56 5.26
N SER A 366 20.23 -22.15 5.07
CA SER A 366 20.42 -23.51 4.55
C SER A 366 19.73 -24.51 5.45
#